data_AF-A0A9X4GZQ1-F1
#
_entry.id   AF-A0A9X4GZQ1-F1
#
_cell.length_a   1.000
_cell.length_b   1.000
_cell.length_c   1.000
_cell.angle_alpha   90.00
_cell.angle_beta   90.00
_cell.angle_gamma   90.00
#
_symmetry.space_group_name_H-M   'P 1'
#
loop_
_entity.id
_entity.type
_entity.pdbx_description
1 polymer ?
#
loop_
_entity_poly.entity_id
_entity_poly.type
_entity_poly.pdbx_seq_one_letter_code
_entity_poly.pdbx_strand_id
1 'polypeptide(L)'
;MQYWLPPGKNCGLCGETNCKSFLRLVGNGQKVYDNCPYYQEPTFCNNDLEKEAVYPGHDILGHPYDFILSPLPGERSARKIVLPFRSDLVEKMDIKKGDYVLGRPMGAGCPVPHVLSVIEAEPVTGLLYTWVVGPLYSRDREAKDVIAYHMIGFEGIAGNISKEPALGCRATFLPGFCMMNLNHTGLVNMVLEKSEGFHVRIEDIRILASKD
;
A
#
# COMPACT_ATOMS: atom_id res chain seq x y z
N MET A 1 -22.37 17.28 5.81
CA MET A 1 -22.89 15.89 5.63
C MET A 1 -22.73 15.55 4.17
N GLN A 2 -21.94 14.54 3.85
CA GLN A 2 -21.67 14.16 2.46
C GLN A 2 -22.82 13.27 1.99
N TYR A 3 -23.65 13.80 1.09
CA TYR A 3 -24.78 13.06 0.52
C TYR A 3 -24.26 12.12 -0.57
N TRP A 4 -24.61 10.84 -0.51
CA TRP A 4 -24.28 9.90 -1.56
C TRP A 4 -25.05 10.25 -2.85
N LEU A 5 -24.35 10.23 -3.97
CA LEU A 5 -24.92 10.45 -5.30
C LEU A 5 -25.05 9.10 -6.04
N PRO A 6 -26.22 8.75 -6.58
CA PRO A 6 -26.42 7.54 -7.35
C PRO A 6 -25.66 7.60 -8.68
N PRO A 7 -25.38 6.45 -9.32
CA PRO A 7 -24.48 6.36 -10.47
C PRO A 7 -25.00 6.99 -11.78
N GLY A 8 -26.13 7.71 -11.76
CA GLY A 8 -26.70 8.39 -12.93
C GLY A 8 -27.26 7.48 -14.03
N LYS A 9 -27.31 6.16 -13.81
CA LYS A 9 -27.68 5.15 -14.81
C LYS A 9 -29.18 5.10 -15.17
N ASN A 10 -30.06 5.71 -14.36
CA ASN A 10 -31.53 5.71 -14.55
C ASN A 10 -32.14 4.32 -14.83
N CYS A 11 -31.61 3.28 -14.18
CA CYS A 11 -31.87 1.89 -14.52
C CYS A 11 -33.23 1.31 -14.07
N GLY A 12 -34.03 2.04 -13.28
CA GLY A 12 -35.33 1.55 -12.80
C GLY A 12 -35.30 0.50 -11.68
N LEU A 13 -34.13 -0.07 -11.34
CA LEU A 13 -34.02 -1.21 -10.42
C LEU A 13 -34.42 -0.91 -8.96
N CYS A 14 -34.45 0.37 -8.58
CA CYS A 14 -34.96 0.83 -7.29
C CYS A 14 -36.47 1.17 -7.31
N GLY A 15 -37.16 0.84 -8.41
CA GLY A 15 -38.57 1.14 -8.64
C GLY A 15 -38.87 2.57 -9.08
N GLU A 16 -37.85 3.37 -9.41
CA GLU A 16 -37.97 4.79 -9.77
C GLU A 16 -37.64 5.07 -11.23
N THR A 17 -38.29 6.08 -11.83
CA THR A 17 -38.10 6.41 -13.25
C THR A 17 -36.72 6.95 -13.58
N ASN A 18 -36.03 7.59 -12.63
CA ASN A 18 -34.64 8.03 -12.79
C ASN A 18 -33.95 8.26 -11.43
N CYS A 19 -32.62 8.41 -11.47
CA CYS A 19 -31.79 8.61 -10.28
C CYS A 19 -32.14 9.89 -9.50
N LYS A 20 -32.68 10.93 -10.16
CA LYS A 20 -33.12 12.17 -9.49
C LYS A 20 -34.44 11.97 -8.74
N SER A 21 -35.41 11.25 -9.31
CA SER A 21 -36.67 10.94 -8.60
C SER A 21 -36.43 10.08 -7.37
N PHE A 22 -35.51 9.11 -7.48
CA PHE A 22 -35.02 8.32 -6.36
C PHE A 22 -34.43 9.18 -5.23
N LEU A 23 -33.49 10.06 -5.53
CA LEU A 23 -32.90 10.95 -4.52
C LEU A 23 -33.91 11.86 -3.84
N ARG A 24 -34.93 12.34 -4.57
CA ARG A 24 -36.01 13.16 -4.00
C ARG A 24 -36.81 12.39 -2.96
N LEU A 25 -37.11 11.10 -3.22
CA LEU A 25 -37.81 10.26 -2.25
C LEU A 25 -36.95 9.92 -1.04
N VAL A 26 -35.63 9.76 -1.23
CA VAL A 26 -34.69 9.61 -0.10
C VAL A 26 -34.65 10.88 0.75
N GLY A 27 -34.57 12.06 0.12
CA GLY A 27 -34.61 13.34 0.83
C GLY A 27 -35.91 13.60 1.60
N ASN A 28 -37.02 13.01 1.13
CA ASN A 28 -38.31 13.06 1.81
C ASN A 28 -38.53 11.94 2.84
N GLY A 29 -37.52 11.10 3.10
CA GLY A 29 -37.60 9.97 4.05
C GLY A 29 -38.48 8.80 3.60
N GLN A 30 -38.88 8.77 2.33
CA GLN A 30 -39.76 7.73 1.78
C GLN A 30 -38.98 6.52 1.23
N LYS A 31 -37.67 6.69 0.99
CA LYS A 31 -36.73 5.62 0.62
C LYS A 31 -35.41 5.81 1.37
N VAL A 32 -34.63 4.75 1.48
CA VAL A 32 -33.25 4.79 2.00
C VAL A 32 -32.27 4.50 0.86
N TYR A 33 -30.99 4.84 1.05
CA TYR A 33 -29.99 4.64 0.01
C TYR A 33 -29.84 3.16 -0.40
N ASP A 34 -29.98 2.21 0.53
CA ASP A 34 -29.97 0.76 0.29
C ASP A 34 -31.02 0.28 -0.72
N ASN A 35 -32.05 1.07 -0.99
CA ASN A 35 -33.02 0.73 -2.03
C ASN A 35 -32.44 0.84 -3.45
N CYS A 36 -31.27 1.46 -3.64
CA CYS A 36 -30.54 1.39 -4.88
C CYS A 36 -29.58 0.19 -4.86
N PRO A 37 -29.64 -0.75 -5.83
CA PRO A 37 -28.74 -1.90 -5.86
C PRO A 37 -27.27 -1.53 -6.12
N TYR A 38 -27.01 -0.28 -6.49
CA TYR A 38 -25.66 0.29 -6.64
C TYR A 38 -25.23 1.10 -5.43
N TYR A 39 -26.09 1.24 -4.42
CA TYR A 39 -25.66 1.79 -3.15
C TYR A 39 -24.91 0.71 -2.39
N GLN A 40 -23.68 1.03 -2.04
CA GLN A 40 -22.89 0.28 -1.09
C GLN A 40 -22.68 1.22 0.08
N GLU A 41 -23.16 0.81 1.25
CA GLU A 41 -22.77 1.44 2.50
C GLU A 41 -21.23 1.48 2.53
N PRO A 42 -20.58 2.60 2.94
CA PRO A 42 -19.13 2.71 2.94
C PRO A 42 -18.50 1.74 3.96
N THR A 43 -18.51 0.46 3.60
CA THR A 43 -17.71 -0.60 4.17
C THR A 43 -16.35 -0.43 3.54
N PHE A 44 -15.36 -0.08 4.36
CA PHE A 44 -13.97 0.07 3.97
C PHE A 44 -13.41 -1.26 3.43
N CYS A 45 -13.74 -1.56 2.18
CA CYS A 45 -13.24 -2.69 1.40
C CYS A 45 -12.66 -2.11 0.10
N ASN A 46 -11.72 -1.17 0.21
CA ASN A 46 -11.14 -0.52 -0.96
C ASN A 46 -10.16 -1.47 -1.66
N ASN A 47 -10.65 -2.15 -2.70
CA ASN A 47 -9.84 -2.54 -3.85
C ASN A 47 -9.62 -1.36 -4.83
N ASP A 48 -9.98 -0.13 -4.45
CA ASP A 48 -9.82 1.09 -5.24
C ASP A 48 -8.82 2.10 -4.62
N LEU A 49 -7.88 1.66 -3.75
CA LEU A 49 -6.82 2.55 -3.24
C LEU A 49 -5.77 2.95 -4.30
N GLU A 50 -5.75 2.29 -5.47
CA GLU A 50 -4.80 2.62 -6.54
C GLU A 50 -5.27 3.74 -7.50
N LYS A 51 -6.49 4.28 -7.36
CA LYS A 51 -7.07 5.16 -8.41
C LYS A 51 -6.92 6.68 -8.22
N GLU A 52 -6.21 7.18 -7.22
CA GLU A 52 -6.11 8.64 -7.01
C GLU A 52 -4.68 9.22 -6.96
N ALA A 53 -3.63 8.40 -6.88
CA ALA A 53 -2.26 8.90 -6.88
C ALA A 53 -1.80 9.22 -8.32
N VAL A 54 -1.59 10.50 -8.62
CA VAL A 54 -0.96 10.92 -9.87
C VAL A 54 0.55 10.73 -9.73
N TYR A 55 1.11 9.88 -10.60
CA TYR A 55 2.54 9.59 -10.62
C TYR A 55 3.20 10.26 -11.81
N PRO A 56 3.91 11.38 -11.62
CA PRO A 56 4.46 12.17 -12.72
C PRO A 56 5.72 11.55 -13.36
N GLY A 57 6.14 10.36 -12.93
CA GLY A 57 7.38 9.70 -13.38
C GLY A 57 8.64 10.22 -12.69
N HIS A 58 8.51 11.19 -11.79
CA HIS A 58 9.59 11.70 -10.96
C HIS A 58 9.16 11.85 -9.50
N ASP A 59 10.12 11.84 -8.60
CA ASP A 59 9.90 12.01 -7.16
C ASP A 59 9.70 13.49 -6.78
N ILE A 60 9.55 13.79 -5.48
CA ILE A 60 9.33 15.15 -4.98
C ILE A 60 10.53 16.10 -5.19
N LEU A 61 11.72 15.56 -5.49
CA LEU A 61 12.93 16.33 -5.83
C LEU A 61 13.13 16.43 -7.34
N GLY A 62 12.30 15.78 -8.15
CA GLY A 62 12.41 15.77 -9.60
C GLY A 62 13.27 14.63 -10.15
N HIS A 63 13.71 13.69 -9.32
CA HIS A 63 14.47 12.53 -9.81
C HIS A 63 13.55 11.50 -10.46
N PRO A 64 13.88 10.97 -11.65
CA PRO A 64 13.08 9.94 -12.28
C PRO A 64 13.15 8.62 -11.51
N TYR A 65 12.13 7.78 -11.69
CA TYR A 65 12.14 6.38 -11.26
C TYR A 65 11.77 5.44 -12.40
N ASP A 66 12.32 4.23 -12.36
CA ASP A 66 12.14 3.19 -13.38
C ASP A 66 10.70 2.65 -13.39
N PHE A 67 10.08 2.52 -12.22
CA PHE A 67 8.69 2.03 -12.08
C PHE A 67 8.09 2.36 -10.70
N ILE A 68 6.80 2.10 -10.57
CA ILE A 68 6.08 2.12 -9.30
C ILE A 68 5.93 0.69 -8.81
N LEU A 69 6.14 0.47 -7.51
CA LEU A 69 5.90 -0.83 -6.90
C LEU A 69 4.50 -0.87 -6.28
N SER A 70 3.61 -1.57 -6.96
CA SER A 70 2.23 -1.83 -6.57
C SER A 70 2.09 -3.10 -5.71
N PRO A 71 0.97 -3.26 -4.99
CA PRO A 71 0.67 -4.47 -4.23
C PRO A 71 0.64 -5.72 -5.12
N LEU A 72 0.86 -6.88 -4.51
CA LEU A 72 0.50 -8.15 -5.14
C LEU A 72 -1.03 -8.30 -5.22
N PRO A 73 -1.54 -9.15 -6.12
CA PRO A 73 -2.98 -9.39 -6.23
C PRO A 73 -3.60 -9.80 -4.90
N GLY A 74 -4.65 -9.08 -4.47
CA GLY A 74 -5.33 -9.32 -3.19
C GLY A 74 -4.63 -8.76 -1.95
N GLU A 75 -3.50 -8.07 -2.13
CA GLU A 75 -2.76 -7.45 -1.03
C GLU A 75 -3.03 -5.95 -0.92
N ARG A 76 -2.77 -5.40 0.27
CA ARG A 76 -3.15 -4.02 0.62
C ARG A 76 -2.10 -2.99 0.24
N SER A 77 -0.85 -3.40 0.22
CA SER A 77 0.31 -2.61 -0.21
C SER A 77 1.37 -3.56 -0.74
N ALA A 78 2.37 -3.03 -1.45
CA ALA A 78 3.58 -3.81 -1.72
C ALA A 78 4.17 -4.30 -0.40
N ARG A 79 4.70 -5.52 -0.40
CA ARG A 79 5.30 -6.09 0.79
C ARG A 79 6.59 -5.36 1.10
N LYS A 80 6.81 -5.12 2.38
CA LYS A 80 8.06 -4.63 2.93
C LYS A 80 8.66 -5.70 3.84
N ILE A 81 9.89 -6.09 3.54
CA ILE A 81 10.63 -7.12 4.26
C ILE A 81 11.58 -6.38 5.20
N VAL A 82 11.47 -6.67 6.50
CA VAL A 82 12.22 -5.96 7.52
C VAL A 82 12.84 -6.94 8.51
N LEU A 83 13.99 -6.55 9.05
CA LEU A 83 14.65 -7.28 10.13
C LEU A 83 14.84 -6.31 11.31
N PRO A 84 14.21 -6.55 12.47
CA PRO A 84 14.56 -5.80 13.67
C PRO A 84 16.07 -5.88 13.91
N PHE A 85 16.71 -4.80 14.39
CA PHE A 85 18.16 -4.81 14.69
C PHE A 85 18.58 -5.95 15.62
N ARG A 86 17.62 -6.40 16.42
CA ARG A 86 17.71 -7.53 17.31
C ARG A 86 16.67 -8.55 16.88
N SER A 87 17.08 -9.56 16.11
CA SER A 87 16.18 -10.60 15.61
C SER A 87 15.48 -11.35 16.76
N ASP A 88 16.11 -11.45 17.93
CA ASP A 88 15.51 -12.04 19.14
C ASP A 88 14.27 -11.28 19.65
N LEU A 89 14.02 -10.04 19.20
CA LEU A 89 12.79 -9.31 19.52
C LEU A 89 11.55 -9.94 18.91
N VAL A 90 11.66 -10.65 17.79
CA VAL A 90 10.53 -11.34 17.17
C VAL A 90 9.96 -12.37 18.15
N GLU A 91 10.83 -13.18 18.76
CA GLU A 91 10.42 -14.16 19.78
C GLU A 91 10.05 -13.48 21.10
N LYS A 92 10.88 -12.55 21.60
CA LYS A 92 10.67 -11.92 22.92
C LYS A 92 9.39 -11.08 23.00
N MET A 93 8.93 -10.54 21.88
CA MET A 93 7.69 -9.77 21.79
C MET A 93 6.53 -10.61 21.22
N ASP A 94 6.71 -11.92 21.01
CA ASP A 94 5.72 -12.84 20.42
C ASP A 94 5.14 -12.30 19.09
N ILE A 95 5.99 -11.70 18.24
CA ILE A 95 5.56 -11.09 16.97
C ILE A 95 5.10 -12.21 16.01
N LYS A 96 3.84 -12.13 15.58
CA LYS A 96 3.21 -13.14 14.71
C LYS A 96 2.33 -12.50 13.65
N LYS A 97 1.88 -13.31 12.70
CA LYS A 97 0.93 -12.91 11.65
C LYS A 97 -0.28 -12.18 12.26
N GLY A 98 -0.63 -11.04 11.67
CA GLY A 98 -1.74 -10.19 12.10
C GLY A 98 -1.34 -9.09 13.08
N ASP A 99 -0.17 -9.19 13.71
CA ASP A 99 0.33 -8.12 14.58
C ASP A 99 0.70 -6.86 13.80
N TYR A 100 0.81 -5.76 14.54
CA TYR A 100 1.37 -4.51 14.05
C TYR A 100 2.74 -4.29 14.66
N VAL A 101 3.69 -3.88 13.83
CA VAL A 101 5.03 -3.50 14.26
C VAL A 101 5.26 -2.05 13.90
N LEU A 102 5.67 -1.26 14.88
CA LEU A 102 6.08 0.13 14.72
C LEU A 102 7.60 0.20 14.73
N GLY A 103 8.18 1.00 13.83
CA GLY A 103 9.60 1.28 13.88
C GLY A 103 10.09 2.15 12.73
N ARG A 104 11.33 2.63 12.87
CA ARG A 104 11.98 3.44 11.82
C ARG A 104 12.86 2.59 10.91
N PRO A 105 12.81 2.79 9.58
CA PRO A 105 13.66 2.08 8.62
C PRO A 105 15.09 2.65 8.60
N MET A 106 15.91 2.26 9.57
CA MET A 106 17.28 2.76 9.64
C MET A 106 18.18 2.12 8.57
N GLY A 107 19.23 2.83 8.18
CA GLY A 107 20.17 2.43 7.14
C GLY A 107 19.74 2.75 5.71
N ALA A 108 18.43 2.90 5.45
CA ALA A 108 17.91 3.23 4.12
C ALA A 108 17.71 4.73 3.87
N GLY A 109 17.74 5.58 4.91
CA GLY A 109 17.63 7.04 4.79
C GLY A 109 16.22 7.62 4.97
N CYS A 110 15.20 6.81 5.31
CA CYS A 110 13.87 7.32 5.63
C CYS A 110 13.75 7.67 7.13
N PRO A 111 13.43 8.92 7.49
CA PRO A 111 13.28 9.36 8.89
C PRO A 111 11.90 9.04 9.48
N VAL A 112 10.94 8.61 8.66
CA VAL A 112 9.53 8.46 9.05
C VAL A 112 9.32 7.10 9.75
N PRO A 113 8.69 7.07 10.95
CA PRO A 113 8.22 5.83 11.54
C PRO A 113 7.15 5.17 10.70
N HIS A 114 7.24 3.86 10.50
CA HIS A 114 6.25 3.09 9.75
C HIS A 114 5.50 2.17 10.70
N VAL A 115 4.21 2.00 10.47
CA VAL A 115 3.45 0.87 11.01
C VAL A 115 3.33 -0.19 9.94
N LEU A 116 3.66 -1.42 10.32
CA LEU A 116 3.75 -2.58 9.46
C LEU A 116 2.80 -3.65 9.97
N SER A 117 1.93 -4.16 9.11
CA SER A 117 1.07 -5.32 9.45
C SER A 117 1.79 -6.60 9.07
N VAL A 118 2.00 -7.50 10.03
CA VAL A 118 2.77 -8.73 9.83
C VAL A 118 1.96 -9.74 9.02
N ILE A 119 2.52 -10.15 7.88
CA ILE A 119 2.02 -11.24 7.03
C ILE A 119 2.59 -12.56 7.53
N GLU A 120 3.88 -12.56 7.84
CA GLU A 120 4.66 -13.72 8.26
C GLU A 120 5.87 -13.27 9.09
N ALA A 121 6.24 -14.07 10.08
CA ALA A 121 7.45 -13.93 10.87
C ALA A 121 8.30 -15.19 10.70
N GLU A 122 9.49 -15.05 10.11
CA GLU A 122 10.40 -16.16 9.83
C GLU A 122 11.17 -16.56 11.10
N PRO A 123 10.92 -17.75 11.68
CA PRO A 123 11.50 -18.13 12.97
C PRO A 123 13.02 -18.28 12.94
N VAL A 124 13.63 -18.62 11.80
CA VAL A 124 15.09 -18.86 11.74
C VAL A 124 15.88 -17.55 11.70
N THR A 125 15.36 -16.53 11.02
CA THR A 125 16.10 -15.29 10.75
C THR A 125 15.59 -14.09 11.52
N GLY A 126 14.35 -14.14 12.01
CA GLY A 126 13.64 -12.98 12.53
C GLY A 126 13.17 -11.99 11.46
N LEU A 127 13.18 -12.39 10.18
CA LEU A 127 12.59 -11.58 9.11
C LEU A 127 11.09 -11.46 9.29
N LEU A 128 10.58 -10.25 9.08
CA LEU A 128 9.16 -9.98 9.04
C LEU A 128 8.78 -9.61 7.61
N TYR A 129 7.85 -10.36 7.05
CA TYR A 129 7.14 -10.00 5.82
C TYR A 129 5.92 -9.19 6.21
N THR A 130 5.81 -7.98 5.68
CA THR A 130 4.81 -7.03 6.17
C THR A 130 4.14 -6.25 5.06
N TRP A 131 2.93 -5.76 5.30
CA TRP A 131 2.34 -4.66 4.55
C TRP A 131 2.62 -3.35 5.25
N VAL A 132 3.02 -2.32 4.51
CA VAL A 132 3.01 -0.95 5.04
C VAL A 132 1.55 -0.52 5.19
N VAL A 133 1.18 -0.06 6.39
CA VAL A 133 -0.16 0.47 6.67
C VAL A 133 -0.08 1.93 7.09
N GLY A 134 -1.06 2.73 6.66
CA GLY A 134 -1.12 4.14 7.00
C GLY A 134 -1.48 4.39 8.48
N PRO A 135 -1.12 5.56 9.03
CA PRO A 135 -1.32 5.88 10.46
C PRO A 135 -2.79 5.89 10.89
N LEU A 136 -3.73 6.14 9.97
CA LEU A 136 -5.16 6.03 10.25
C LEU A 136 -5.58 4.57 10.50
N TYR A 137 -5.01 3.63 9.74
CA TYR A 137 -5.37 2.22 9.83
C TYR A 137 -4.91 1.58 11.15
N SER A 138 -3.82 2.09 11.72
CA SER A 138 -3.20 1.59 12.95
C SER A 138 -3.56 2.34 14.22
N ARG A 139 -4.32 3.45 14.14
CA ARG A 139 -4.53 4.39 15.26
C ARG A 139 -5.07 3.73 16.53
N ASP A 140 -6.03 2.83 16.37
CA ASP A 140 -6.72 2.17 17.49
C ASP A 140 -6.24 0.71 17.68
N ARG A 141 -5.06 0.38 17.14
CA ARG A 141 -4.47 -0.95 17.20
C ARG A 141 -3.18 -0.90 18.01
N GLU A 142 -2.98 -1.90 18.86
CA GLU A 142 -1.72 -2.07 19.56
C GLU A 142 -0.61 -2.44 18.56
N ALA A 143 0.49 -1.69 18.61
CA ALA A 143 1.66 -1.95 17.79
C ALA A 143 2.87 -2.26 18.68
N LYS A 144 3.58 -3.33 18.34
CA LYS A 144 4.83 -3.71 18.98
C LYS A 144 5.94 -2.81 18.45
N ASP A 145 6.42 -1.92 19.30
CA ASP A 145 7.45 -0.96 18.91
C ASP A 145 8.84 -1.60 18.97
N VAL A 146 9.39 -1.92 17.79
CA VAL A 146 10.76 -2.44 17.66
C VAL A 146 11.80 -1.31 17.56
N ILE A 147 11.36 -0.05 17.67
CA ILE A 147 12.13 1.20 17.63
C ILE A 147 12.75 1.49 16.25
N ALA A 148 13.48 0.52 15.72
CA ALA A 148 14.18 0.58 14.45
C ALA A 148 14.35 -0.82 13.85
N TYR A 149 14.43 -0.87 12.53
CA TYR A 149 14.70 -2.10 11.79
C TYR A 149 15.57 -1.81 10.56
N HIS A 150 16.24 -2.85 10.07
CA HIS A 150 16.85 -2.87 8.76
C HIS A 150 15.77 -3.08 7.69
N MET A 151 15.76 -2.21 6.68
CA MET A 151 14.93 -2.39 5.49
C MET A 151 15.64 -3.38 4.56
N ILE A 152 15.14 -4.62 4.51
CA ILE A 152 15.78 -5.70 3.76
C ILE A 152 15.38 -5.65 2.29
N GLY A 153 14.08 -5.48 2.02
CA GLY A 153 13.59 -5.48 0.67
C GLY A 153 12.12 -5.13 0.53
N PHE A 154 11.68 -5.15 -0.72
CA PHE A 154 10.29 -5.04 -1.12
C PHE A 154 9.92 -6.12 -2.11
N GLU A 155 8.63 -6.45 -2.18
CA GLU A 155 8.06 -7.37 -3.15
C GLU A 155 6.69 -6.87 -3.60
N GLY A 156 6.41 -6.93 -4.90
CA GLY A 156 5.20 -6.36 -5.49
C GLY A 156 5.15 -6.49 -7.01
N ILE A 157 4.16 -5.83 -7.62
CA ILE A 157 4.04 -5.74 -9.08
C ILE A 157 4.66 -4.41 -9.54
N ALA A 158 5.55 -4.47 -10.53
CA ALA A 158 6.05 -3.25 -11.18
C ALA A 158 4.98 -2.70 -12.13
N GLY A 159 4.47 -1.52 -11.83
CA GLY A 159 3.52 -0.75 -12.63
C GLY A 159 4.13 0.57 -13.14
N ASN A 160 3.45 1.24 -14.07
CA ASN A 160 3.87 2.53 -14.63
C ASN A 160 5.36 2.55 -15.02
N ILE A 161 5.76 1.55 -15.82
CA ILE A 161 7.16 1.24 -16.11
C ILE A 161 7.70 2.22 -17.15
N SER A 162 8.76 2.96 -16.78
CA SER A 162 9.61 3.71 -17.70
C SER A 162 10.83 2.87 -18.14
N LYS A 163 11.30 1.98 -17.26
CA LYS A 163 12.37 1.01 -17.53
C LYS A 163 12.07 -0.32 -16.84
N GLU A 164 12.09 -1.40 -17.62
CA GLU A 164 11.75 -2.74 -17.12
C GLU A 164 12.71 -3.22 -16.02
N PRO A 165 12.19 -3.88 -14.98
CA PRO A 165 13.02 -4.48 -13.94
C PRO A 165 13.82 -5.66 -14.52
N ALA A 166 15.12 -5.72 -14.22
CA ALA A 166 16.01 -6.77 -14.69
C ALA A 166 16.78 -7.39 -13.52
N LEU A 167 16.78 -8.72 -13.44
CA LEU A 167 17.48 -9.48 -12.41
C LEU A 167 18.97 -9.09 -12.33
N GLY A 168 19.46 -8.83 -11.11
CA GLY A 168 20.85 -8.44 -10.86
C GLY A 168 21.16 -6.97 -11.16
N CYS A 169 20.22 -6.19 -11.70
CA CYS A 169 20.38 -4.75 -11.89
C CYS A 169 19.86 -3.96 -10.70
N ARG A 170 20.48 -2.80 -10.43
CA ARG A 170 19.91 -1.81 -9.52
C ARG A 170 18.83 -1.01 -10.25
N ALA A 171 17.64 -0.96 -9.67
CA ALA A 171 16.52 -0.18 -10.16
C ALA A 171 16.23 1.00 -9.21
N THR A 172 15.67 2.08 -9.77
CA THR A 172 15.03 3.15 -9.00
C THR A 172 13.52 2.95 -9.04
N PHE A 173 12.83 3.02 -7.92
CA PHE A 173 11.39 2.76 -7.88
C PHE A 173 10.69 3.60 -6.82
N LEU A 174 9.40 3.87 -7.03
CA LEU A 174 8.55 4.51 -6.02
C LEU A 174 7.63 3.46 -5.39
N PRO A 175 7.72 3.16 -4.08
CA PRO A 175 6.70 2.37 -3.42
C PRO A 175 5.36 3.11 -3.45
N GLY A 176 4.27 2.46 -3.87
CA GLY A 176 2.96 3.12 -4.03
C GLY A 176 2.42 3.79 -2.75
N PHE A 177 2.88 3.36 -1.57
CA PHE A 177 2.51 3.90 -0.25
C PHE A 177 3.60 4.76 0.40
N CYS A 178 4.60 5.26 -0.36
CA CYS A 178 5.66 6.08 0.19
C CYS A 178 5.17 7.49 0.55
N MET A 179 5.08 7.81 1.84
CA MET A 179 4.66 9.12 2.33
C MET A 179 5.64 10.26 2.00
N MET A 180 6.93 9.96 1.82
CA MET A 180 7.93 10.97 1.46
C MET A 180 7.91 11.32 -0.03
N ASN A 181 7.27 10.48 -0.86
CA ASN A 181 7.33 10.57 -2.31
C ASN A 181 8.76 10.72 -2.85
N LEU A 182 9.70 9.94 -2.30
CA LEU A 182 11.10 9.87 -2.71
C LEU A 182 11.38 8.50 -3.33
N ASN A 183 12.12 8.49 -4.43
CA ASN A 183 12.50 7.23 -5.05
C ASN A 183 13.41 6.42 -4.10
N HIS A 184 13.21 5.11 -4.13
CA HIS A 184 14.06 4.12 -3.51
C HIS A 184 14.93 3.52 -4.60
N THR A 185 16.10 3.02 -4.23
CA THR A 185 16.95 2.23 -5.12
C THR A 185 17.19 0.86 -4.50
N GLY A 186 17.31 -0.17 -5.32
CA GLY A 186 17.57 -1.53 -4.81
C GLY A 186 17.99 -2.49 -5.91
N LEU A 187 18.62 -3.59 -5.52
CA LEU A 187 19.02 -4.69 -6.39
C LEU A 187 17.81 -5.59 -6.65
N VAL A 188 17.44 -5.77 -7.91
CA VAL A 188 16.38 -6.70 -8.30
C VAL A 188 16.90 -8.14 -8.13
N ASN A 189 16.30 -8.90 -7.22
CA ASN A 189 16.66 -10.30 -6.92
C ASN A 189 15.68 -11.30 -7.55
N MET A 190 14.52 -10.84 -8.01
CA MET A 190 13.55 -11.69 -8.71
C MET A 190 12.75 -10.85 -9.69
N VAL A 191 12.50 -11.41 -10.88
CA VAL A 191 11.51 -10.91 -11.84
C VAL A 191 10.77 -12.12 -12.39
N LEU A 192 9.44 -12.14 -12.24
CA LEU A 192 8.57 -13.15 -12.81
C LEU A 192 7.49 -12.44 -13.63
N GLU A 193 7.36 -12.80 -14.89
CA GLU A 193 6.26 -12.32 -15.73
C GLU A 193 4.99 -13.11 -15.38
N LYS A 194 3.95 -12.40 -14.95
CA LYS A 194 2.64 -12.97 -14.60
C LYS A 194 1.53 -12.23 -15.34
N SER A 195 0.31 -12.76 -15.29
CA SER A 195 -0.89 -12.12 -15.84
C SER A 195 -1.12 -10.70 -15.33
N GLU A 196 -0.67 -10.41 -14.12
CA GLU A 196 -0.85 -9.11 -13.46
C GLU A 196 0.32 -8.14 -13.71
N GLY A 197 1.37 -8.57 -14.43
CA GLY A 197 2.56 -7.78 -14.72
C GLY A 197 3.85 -8.42 -14.19
N PHE A 198 4.91 -7.62 -14.10
CA PHE A 198 6.19 -8.07 -13.56
C PHE A 198 6.13 -8.15 -12.03
N HIS A 199 6.07 -9.36 -11.51
CA HIS A 199 6.26 -9.62 -10.09
C HIS A 199 7.74 -9.54 -9.75
N VAL A 200 8.11 -8.57 -8.91
CA VAL A 200 9.50 -8.27 -8.59
C VAL A 200 9.77 -8.38 -7.09
N ARG A 201 11.00 -8.82 -6.76
CA ARG A 201 11.59 -8.68 -5.43
C ARG A 201 12.87 -7.86 -5.53
N ILE A 202 13.00 -6.88 -4.64
CA ILE A 202 14.07 -5.89 -4.64
C ILE A 202 14.69 -5.85 -3.24
N GLU A 203 16.02 -5.91 -3.14
CA GLU A 203 16.78 -5.93 -1.88
C GLU A 203 17.92 -4.89 -1.89
N ASP A 204 18.69 -4.76 -0.81
CA ASP A 204 19.72 -3.71 -0.63
C ASP A 204 19.18 -2.30 -0.92
N ILE A 205 18.11 -1.97 -0.17
CA ILE A 205 17.34 -0.75 -0.39
C ILE A 205 18.05 0.48 0.15
N ARG A 206 18.15 1.53 -0.67
CA ARG A 206 18.74 2.83 -0.32
C ARG A 206 17.94 3.98 -0.90
N ILE A 207 17.74 5.04 -0.12
CA ILE A 207 17.17 6.31 -0.58
C ILE A 207 18.34 7.29 -0.73
N LEU A 208 18.60 7.74 -1.95
CA LEU A 208 19.76 8.59 -2.30
C LEU A 208 19.36 10.05 -2.54
N ALA A 209 18.33 10.52 -1.82
CA ALA A 209 17.69 11.81 -2.03
C ALA A 209 18.56 13.01 -1.60
N SER A 210 19.46 13.45 -2.48
CA SER A 210 20.16 14.74 -2.38
C SER A 210 19.44 15.80 -3.22
N LYS A 211 19.32 17.03 -2.71
CA LYS A 211 19.09 18.21 -3.56
C LYS A 211 20.45 18.71 -4.04
N ASP A 212 20.55 19.03 -5.33
CA ASP A 212 21.68 19.79 -5.87
C ASP A 212 21.84 21.15 -5.19
#